data_AF-A0A348DJ06-F1
#
_entry.id   AF-A0A348DJ06-F1
#
_cell.length_a   1.000
_cell.length_b   1.000
_cell.length_c   1.000
_cell.angle_alpha   90.00
_cell.angle_beta   90.00
_cell.angle_gamma   90.00
#
_symmetry.space_group_name_H-M   'P 1'
#
loop_
_entity.id
_entity.type
_entity.pdbx_description
1 polymer ?
#
loop_
_entity_poly.entity_id
_entity_poly.type
_entity_poly.pdbx_seq_one_letter_code
_entity_poly.pdbx_strand_id
1 'polypeptide(L)' 'MITGVRTIELRAALWSEFDLGNAIWEIPAERMKICRSHLVPLSTQALDLFNEVRS' A
#
# COMPACT_ATOMS: atom_id res chain seq x y z
N MET A 1 2.37 -12.82 6.78
CA MET A 1 2.97 -11.74 5.96
C MET A 1 1.88 -11.27 5.01
N ILE A 2 1.36 -10.05 5.17
CA ILE A 2 0.06 -9.64 4.58
C ILE A 2 0.25 -8.81 3.28
N THR A 3 1.37 -8.09 3.12
CA THR A 3 1.59 -7.19 1.97
C THR A 3 2.97 -7.29 1.30
N GLY A 4 3.92 -8.05 1.85
CA GLY A 4 5.23 -8.28 1.20
C GLY A 4 6.15 -7.06 1.05
N VAL A 5 5.71 -5.85 1.42
CA VAL A 5 6.49 -4.61 1.31
C VAL A 5 7.49 -4.41 2.44
N ARG A 6 8.47 -3.52 2.24
CA ARG A 6 9.41 -3.16 3.32
C ARG A 6 8.71 -2.32 4.38
N THR A 7 9.11 -2.47 5.64
CA THR A 7 8.54 -1.73 6.78
C THR A 7 8.59 -0.20 6.59
N ILE A 8 9.62 0.31 5.92
CA ILE A 8 9.76 1.75 5.64
C ILE A 8 8.80 2.23 4.56
N GLU A 9 8.47 1.39 3.58
CA GLU A 9 7.50 1.70 2.53
C GLU A 9 6.10 1.80 3.13
N LEU A 10 5.76 0.87 4.02
CA LEU A 10 4.50 0.87 4.76
C LEU A 10 4.33 2.10 5.66
N ARG A 11 5.38 2.52 6.37
CA ARG A 11 5.31 3.69 7.28
C ARG A 11 5.24 5.03 6.57
N ALA A 12 5.87 5.14 5.40
CA ALA A 12 5.86 6.37 4.62
C ALA A 12 4.77 6.36 3.54
N ALA A 13 3.92 5.32 3.51
CA ALA A 13 2.79 5.21 2.60
C ALA A 13 1.79 6.36 2.84
N LEU A 14 1.31 6.96 1.76
CA LEU A 14 0.31 8.00 1.82
C LEU A 14 -1.06 7.39 1.54
N TRP A 15 -2.11 7.85 2.24
CA TRP A 15 -3.47 7.39 1.99
C TRP A 15 -3.91 7.58 0.53
N SER A 16 -3.37 8.58 -0.17
CA SER A 16 -3.62 8.83 -1.60
C SER A 16 -3.04 7.78 -2.54
N GLU A 17 -2.11 6.94 -2.08
CA GLU A 17 -1.51 5.85 -2.86
C GLU A 17 -2.37 4.56 -2.81
N PHE A 18 -3.33 4.48 -1.89
CA PHE A 18 -4.19 3.31 -1.70
C PHE A 18 -5.53 3.50 -2.45
N ASP A 19 -5.73 2.73 -3.51
CA ASP A 19 -7.04 2.54 -4.12
C ASP A 19 -7.78 1.41 -3.41
N LEU A 20 -8.51 1.78 -2.36
CA LEU A 20 -9.35 0.85 -1.59
C LEU A 20 -10.56 0.33 -2.38
N GLY A 21 -10.93 0.99 -3.48
CA GLY A 21 -12.03 0.54 -4.36
C GLY A 21 -11.61 -0.64 -5.24
N ASN A 22 -10.39 -0.59 -5.77
CA ASN A 22 -9.81 -1.67 -6.56
C ASN A 22 -8.92 -2.63 -5.75
N ALA A 23 -8.77 -2.41 -4.44
CA ALA A 23 -7.88 -3.15 -3.55
C ALA A 23 -6.41 -3.15 -4.02
N ILE A 24 -5.93 -2.00 -4.50
CA ILE A 24 -4.57 -1.83 -5.03
C ILE A 24 -3.87 -0.72 -4.26
N TRP A 25 -2.62 -0.96 -3.90
CA TRP A 25 -1.72 0.08 -3.43
C TRP A 25 -0.66 0.34 -4.49
N GLU A 26 -0.66 1.54 -5.04
CA GLU A 26 0.31 1.97 -6.04
C GLU A 26 1.41 2.79 -5.38
N ILE A 27 2.62 2.22 -5.32
CA ILE A 27 3.80 2.92 -4.81
C ILE A 27 4.50 3.60 -5.98
N PRO A 28 4.61 4.95 -5.99
CA PRO A 28 5.23 5.67 -7.08
C PRO A 28 6.72 5.35 -7.21
N ALA A 29 7.21 5.38 -8.45
CA ALA A 29 8.61 5.09 -8.79
C ALA A 29 9.62 5.98 -8.04
N GLU A 30 9.22 7.22 -7.71
CA GLU A 30 10.04 8.19 -6.97
C GLU A 30 10.39 7.74 -5.54
N ARG A 31 9.55 6.90 -4.94
CA ARG A 31 9.76 6.36 -3.58
C ARG A 31 10.34 4.95 -3.58
N MET A 32 10.36 4.30 -4.72
CA MET A 32 10.92 2.98 -4.90
C MET A 32 12.41 3.07 -5.22
N LYS A 33 13.21 2.21 -4.59
CA LYS A 33 14.66 2.13 -4.83
C LYS A 33 15.02 1.79 -6.28
N ILE A 34 14.10 1.13 -6.97
CA ILE A 34 14.16 0.86 -8.40
C ILE A 34 13.12 1.79 -9.02
N CYS A 35 13.52 2.68 -9.94
CA CYS A 35 12.67 3.70 -10.56
C CYS A 35 11.56 3.08 -11.45
N ARG A 36 10.64 2.34 -10.83
CA ARG A 36 9.48 1.66 -11.39
C ARG A 36 8.35 1.74 -10.37
N SER A 37 7.16 2.05 -10.85
CA SER A 37 5.96 1.97 -10.03
C SER A 37 5.71 0.53 -9.61
N HIS A 38 5.34 0.34 -8.34
CA HIS A 38 5.04 -0.96 -7.79
C HIS A 38 3.57 -1.04 -7.41
N LEU A 39 2.84 -1.94 -8.07
CA LEU A 39 1.44 -2.22 -7.79
C LEU A 39 1.37 -3.40 -6.81
N VAL A 40 0.91 -3.13 -5.60
CA VAL A 40 0.75 -4.13 -4.55
C VAL A 40 -0.74 -4.46 -4.43
N PRO A 41 -1.17 -5.69 -4.75
CA PRO A 41 -2.53 -6.11 -4.49
C PRO A 41 -2.74 -6.22 -2.97
N LEU A 42 -3.78 -5.57 -2.47
CA LEU A 42 -4.19 -5.63 -1.08
C LEU A 42 -5.10 -6.83 -0.87
N SER A 43 -4.84 -7.59 0.19
CA SER A 43 -5.75 -8.65 0.62
C SER A 43 -6.96 -8.06 1.33
N THR A 44 -8.06 -8.80 1.39
CA THR A 44 -9.27 -8.42 2.13
C THR A 44 -8.97 -8.08 3.59
N GLN A 45 -8.10 -8.87 4.24
CA GLN A 45 -7.64 -8.61 5.60
C GLN A 45 -6.89 -7.27 5.73
N ALA A 46 -6.13 -6.86 4.71
CA ALA A 46 -5.46 -5.56 4.72
C ALA A 46 -6.48 -4.42 4.61
N LEU A 47 -7.51 -4.57 3.77
CA LEU A 47 -8.58 -3.57 3.61
C LEU A 47 -9.39 -3.37 4.90
N ASP A 48 -9.74 -4.46 5.59
CA ASP A 48 -10.41 -4.40 6.89
C ASP A 48 -9.58 -3.61 7.91
N LEU A 49 -8.27 -3.91 8.00
CA LEU A 49 -7.36 -3.19 8.89
C LEU A 49 -7.23 -1.70 8.52
N PHE A 50 -7.17 -1.37 7.22
CA PHE A 50 -7.14 0.02 6.78
C PHE A 50 -8.43 0.78 7.11
N ASN A 51 -9.59 0.11 7.03
CA ASN A 51 -10.86 0.71 7.45
C ASN A 51 -10.94 0.92 8.96
N GLU A 52 -10.39 0.00 9.75
CA GLU A 52 -10.34 0.10 11.21
C GLU A 52 -9.43 1.26 11.67
N VAL A 53 -8.25 1.41 11.08
CA VAL A 53 -7.27 2.47 11.43
C VAL A 53 -7.74 3.87 11.03
N ARG A 54 -8.70 3.99 10.11
CA ARG A 54 -9.28 5.26 9.66
C ARG A 54 -10.42 5.79 10.57
N SER A 55 -10.84 5.01 11.59
CA SER A 55 -11.89 5.41 12.55
C SER A 55 -11.36 6.24 13.71
#